data_AF-A0AA39N343-F1
#
_entry.id   AF-A0AA39N343-F1
#
_cell.length_a   1.000
_cell.length_b   1.000
_cell.length_c   1.000
_cell.angle_alpha   90.00
_cell.angle_beta   90.00
_cell.angle_gamma   90.00
#
_symmetry.space_group_name_H-M   'P 1'
#
loop_
_entity.id
_entity.type
_entity.pdbx_description
1 polymer ?
#
loop_
_entity_poly.entity_id
_entity_poly.type
_entity_poly.pdbx_seq_one_letter_code
_entity_poly.pdbx_strand_id
1 'polypeptide(L)'
;MTSGGEALDKSRTIKIFLMAMYDILEALRYGIKKHVMHRDISPRNILVNLFGVPTEALVEPTFTKTILDNSGQRHPPTALLCDLDNSGIFEGETDYRSIELLKSPTMKGTPMFIARAVEAGRLLGGGHLFSPMPELSNKAIAERYVGCYQGEAMRTFRDEEGKCHGGRPNESRQREAYFSDETTKALFYHQPRHDVESVGWCIIAFCLRSQPEDRQGVEDSTEELKRVWLLLSGPEREIVLRMTRQDWERALHPSLKFLSVFLVKLCMQMGPEYGLLEPPPAEDHLHEAFQRLLLNQISEMEKDVDLDTMTFREVIPELQRAEHRKMDVPFGPSTGQSSDSPSESERRPTKRSASIQDEPTTS
;
A
#
# COMPACT_ATOMS: atom_id res chain seq x y z
N MET A 1 8.61 27.71 -0.59
CA MET A 1 9.46 26.76 0.17
C MET A 1 9.01 25.37 -0.20
N THR A 2 9.92 24.39 -0.29
CA THR A 2 9.56 22.99 -0.58
C THR A 2 9.15 22.29 0.71
N SER A 3 7.90 21.82 0.79
CA SER A 3 7.46 20.89 1.82
C SER A 3 8.05 19.49 1.57
N GLY A 4 8.35 18.75 2.64
CA GLY A 4 8.87 17.39 2.55
C GLY A 4 8.77 16.66 3.88
N GLY A 5 9.44 15.51 3.98
CA GLY A 5 9.50 14.69 5.18
C GLY A 5 10.54 13.57 5.03
N GLU A 6 10.63 12.74 6.06
CA GLU A 6 11.43 11.51 6.08
C GLU A 6 10.58 10.31 5.66
N ALA A 7 11.18 9.20 5.23
CA ALA A 7 10.41 8.00 4.89
C ALA A 7 9.65 7.44 6.12
N LEU A 8 8.56 6.69 5.88
CA LEU A 8 7.70 6.10 6.92
C LEU A 8 8.47 5.31 7.99
N ASP A 9 9.61 4.74 7.62
CA ASP A 9 10.53 3.98 8.48
C ASP A 9 11.18 4.85 9.59
N LYS A 10 11.10 6.19 9.48
CA LYS A 10 11.51 7.17 10.50
C LYS A 10 10.38 7.59 11.45
N SER A 11 9.23 6.91 11.44
CA SER A 11 8.20 7.14 12.46
C SER A 11 8.75 6.80 13.85
N ARG A 12 8.80 7.81 14.72
CA ARG A 12 9.46 7.70 16.03
C ARG A 12 8.67 6.89 17.06
N THR A 13 7.36 6.76 16.88
CA THR A 13 6.50 6.00 17.78
C THR A 13 5.42 5.24 17.01
N ILE A 14 4.83 4.22 17.64
CA ILE A 14 3.67 3.49 17.12
C ILE A 14 2.46 4.42 16.95
N LYS A 15 2.21 5.34 17.88
CA LYS A 15 1.08 6.27 17.75
C LYS A 15 1.25 7.22 16.56
N ILE A 16 2.45 7.78 16.36
CA ILE A 16 2.75 8.61 15.18
C ILE A 16 2.55 7.81 13.90
N PHE A 17 2.97 6.55 13.89
CA PHE A 17 2.78 5.64 12.75
C PHE A 17 1.29 5.40 12.44
N LEU A 18 0.47 5.08 13.44
CA LEU A 18 -0.97 4.84 13.24
C LEU A 18 -1.71 6.12 12.79
N MET A 19 -1.31 7.29 13.31
CA MET A 19 -1.83 8.60 12.88
C MET A 19 -1.41 8.93 11.44
N ALA A 20 -0.16 8.67 11.08
CA ALA A 20 0.31 8.78 9.69
C ALA A 20 -0.54 7.92 8.76
N MET A 21 -0.84 6.67 9.13
CA MET A 21 -1.63 5.78 8.26
C MET A 21 -3.10 6.20 8.13
N TYR A 22 -3.70 6.78 9.18
CA TYR A 22 -5.03 7.40 9.06
C TYR A 22 -4.98 8.60 8.11
N ASP A 23 -3.96 9.46 8.21
CA ASP A 23 -3.81 10.65 7.37
C ASP A 23 -3.57 10.30 5.89
N ILE A 24 -2.90 9.17 5.60
CA ILE A 24 -2.77 8.64 4.23
C ILE A 24 -4.12 8.15 3.69
N LEU A 25 -4.92 7.42 4.48
CA LEU A 25 -6.29 7.04 4.07
C LEU A 25 -7.19 8.26 3.85
N GLU A 26 -6.97 9.32 4.62
CA GLU A 26 -7.68 10.59 4.46
C GLU A 26 -7.28 11.29 3.15
N ALA A 27 -5.98 11.30 2.82
CA ALA A 27 -5.48 11.81 1.55
C ALA A 27 -6.02 11.00 0.34
N LEU A 28 -6.12 9.67 0.47
CA LEU A 28 -6.71 8.81 -0.57
C LEU A 28 -8.21 9.06 -0.75
N ARG A 29 -8.98 9.22 0.32
CA ARG A 29 -10.39 9.64 0.23
C ARG A 29 -10.53 11.04 -0.39
N TYR A 30 -9.64 11.97 -0.08
CA TYR A 30 -9.61 13.26 -0.77
C TYR A 30 -9.28 13.09 -2.26
N GLY A 31 -8.43 12.12 -2.60
CA GLY A 31 -8.20 11.63 -3.96
C GLY A 31 -9.48 11.15 -4.66
N ILE A 32 -10.36 10.42 -3.96
CA ILE A 32 -11.69 10.03 -4.49
C ILE A 32 -12.54 11.27 -4.85
N LYS A 33 -12.56 12.31 -4.01
CA LYS A 33 -13.22 13.61 -4.34
C LYS A 33 -12.61 14.34 -5.56
N LYS A 34 -11.47 13.87 -6.07
CA LYS A 34 -10.76 14.36 -7.26
C LYS A 34 -10.66 13.30 -8.36
N HIS A 35 -11.27 12.13 -8.15
CA HIS A 35 -11.25 10.96 -9.02
C HIS A 35 -9.85 10.43 -9.34
N VAL A 36 -8.91 10.56 -8.40
CA VAL A 36 -7.52 10.09 -8.50
C VAL A 36 -7.30 8.89 -7.57
N MET A 37 -6.71 7.82 -8.10
CA MET A 37 -6.08 6.72 -7.34
C MET A 37 -4.55 6.80 -7.45
N HIS A 38 -3.85 6.35 -6.41
CA HIS A 38 -2.40 6.37 -6.32
C HIS A 38 -1.75 5.21 -7.08
N ARG A 39 -2.30 4.00 -6.95
CA ARG A 39 -1.88 2.75 -7.60
C ARG A 39 -0.48 2.22 -7.26
N ASP A 40 0.38 3.00 -6.60
CA ASP A 40 1.69 2.55 -6.12
C ASP A 40 2.00 3.05 -4.70
N ILE A 41 1.26 2.51 -3.73
CA ILE A 41 1.46 2.82 -2.31
C ILE A 41 2.48 1.85 -1.74
N SER A 42 3.53 2.40 -1.15
CA SER A 42 4.56 1.66 -0.43
C SER A 42 5.13 2.53 0.70
N PRO A 43 5.88 1.97 1.66
CA PRO A 43 6.53 2.75 2.72
C PRO A 43 7.52 3.81 2.22
N ARG A 44 7.95 3.74 0.95
CA ARG A 44 8.83 4.75 0.32
C ARG A 44 8.07 6.00 -0.13
N ASN A 45 6.80 5.84 -0.46
CA ASN A 45 5.93 6.87 -1.01
C ASN A 45 5.09 7.57 0.08
N ILE A 46 5.34 7.22 1.34
CA ILE A 46 4.72 7.81 2.54
C ILE A 46 5.80 8.54 3.33
N LEU A 47 5.63 9.84 3.49
CA LEU A 47 6.53 10.71 4.24
C LEU A 47 5.96 11.04 5.61
N VAL A 48 6.80 11.01 6.65
CA VAL A 48 6.52 11.41 8.05
C VAL A 48 7.52 12.48 8.51
N ASN A 49 7.46 12.91 9.77
CA ASN A 49 8.37 13.92 10.35
C ASN A 49 8.49 15.19 9.47
N LEU A 50 7.32 15.67 9.04
CA LEU A 50 7.18 16.65 7.96
C LEU A 50 7.83 18.01 8.26
N PHE A 51 8.40 18.64 7.24
CA PHE A 51 8.94 20.00 7.28
C PHE A 51 8.40 20.85 6.12
N GLY A 52 8.33 22.17 6.32
CA GLY A 52 7.86 23.11 5.28
C GLY A 52 6.37 23.01 4.93
N VAL A 53 5.60 22.18 5.63
CA VAL A 53 4.13 22.12 5.54
C VAL A 53 3.54 23.33 6.27
N PRO A 54 2.57 24.07 5.69
CA PRO A 54 1.91 25.18 6.37
C PRO A 54 1.32 24.77 7.72
N THR A 55 1.54 25.60 8.75
CA THR A 55 0.92 25.45 10.07
C THR A 55 -0.53 25.92 10.09
N GLU A 56 -0.95 26.72 9.09
CA GLU A 56 -2.34 27.03 8.84
C GLU A 56 -3.06 25.77 8.36
N ALA A 57 -4.02 25.30 9.15
CA ALA A 57 -4.73 24.08 8.84
C ALA A 57 -5.66 24.27 7.63
N LEU A 58 -5.58 23.33 6.69
CA LEU A 58 -6.46 23.30 5.54
C LEU A 58 -7.92 23.11 5.97
N VAL A 59 -8.84 23.70 5.20
CA VAL A 59 -10.30 23.52 5.39
C VAL A 59 -10.69 22.06 5.14
N GLU A 60 -10.04 21.42 4.16
CA GLU A 60 -10.09 19.97 3.93
C GLU A 60 -8.72 19.46 3.47
N PRO A 61 -8.40 18.17 3.73
CA PRO A 61 -9.21 17.20 4.48
C PRO A 61 -8.97 17.28 6.00
N THR A 62 -9.58 16.40 6.80
CA THR A 62 -9.49 16.45 8.27
C THR A 62 -8.56 15.36 8.80
N PHE A 63 -7.35 15.76 9.20
CA PHE A 63 -6.33 14.84 9.69
C PHE A 63 -6.53 14.39 11.14
N THR A 64 -5.98 13.21 11.47
CA THR A 64 -6.14 12.48 12.75
C THR A 64 -5.96 13.36 13.98
N LYS A 65 -4.96 14.25 13.97
CA LYS A 65 -4.67 15.17 15.08
C LYS A 65 -5.88 16.04 15.43
N THR A 66 -6.63 16.52 14.44
CA THR A 66 -7.87 17.30 14.62
C THR A 66 -8.96 16.50 15.32
N ILE A 67 -9.07 15.20 15.05
CA ILE A 67 -10.08 14.31 15.64
C ILE A 67 -9.70 13.91 17.07
N LEU A 68 -8.40 13.71 17.31
CA LEU A 68 -7.88 13.34 18.63
C LEU A 68 -7.84 14.53 19.59
N ASP A 69 -7.62 15.75 19.08
CA ASP A 69 -7.63 16.98 19.87
C ASP A 69 -9.03 17.31 20.41
N ASN A 70 -9.10 17.53 21.73
CA ASN A 70 -10.30 17.92 22.45
C ASN A 70 -10.56 19.44 22.46
N SER A 71 -9.62 20.26 21.98
CA SER A 71 -9.79 21.71 21.84
C SER A 71 -10.64 22.11 20.62
N GLY A 72 -10.79 21.22 19.64
CA GLY A 72 -11.40 21.51 18.34
C GLY A 72 -10.49 22.30 17.37
N GLN A 73 -9.22 22.54 17.74
CA GLN A 73 -8.23 23.11 16.83
C GLN A 73 -7.96 22.14 15.66
N ARG A 74 -7.92 22.67 14.44
CA ARG A 74 -7.45 21.93 13.27
C ARG A 74 -5.93 21.87 13.24
N HIS A 75 -5.40 20.71 12.84
CA HIS A 75 -3.96 20.44 12.78
C HIS A 75 -3.51 20.07 11.37
N PRO A 76 -2.24 20.37 11.00
CA PRO A 76 -1.63 19.85 9.78
C PRO A 76 -1.48 18.32 9.84
N PRO A 77 -1.29 17.66 8.68
CA PRO A 77 -1.13 16.22 8.62
C PRO A 77 0.09 15.71 9.40
N THR A 78 0.04 14.44 9.77
CA THR A 78 1.16 13.66 10.34
C THR A 78 2.03 13.05 9.23
N ALA A 79 1.43 12.78 8.06
CA ALA A 79 2.09 12.20 6.90
C ALA A 79 1.63 12.80 5.57
N LEU A 80 2.47 12.69 4.54
CA LEU A 80 2.14 13.01 3.16
C LEU A 80 2.30 11.77 2.27
N LEU A 81 1.41 11.62 1.30
CA LEU A 81 1.54 10.68 0.21
C LEU A 81 2.22 11.40 -0.97
N CYS A 82 3.25 10.80 -1.55
CA CYS A 82 4.00 11.35 -2.69
C CYS A 82 4.21 10.29 -3.78
N ASP A 83 4.80 10.70 -4.91
CA ASP A 83 5.01 9.87 -6.10
C ASP A 83 3.71 9.44 -6.83
N LEU A 84 3.10 10.42 -7.50
CA LEU A 84 1.89 10.24 -8.31
C LEU A 84 2.17 9.78 -9.75
N ASP A 85 3.41 9.41 -10.10
CA ASP A 85 3.77 9.01 -11.48
C ASP A 85 3.02 7.74 -11.93
N ASN A 86 2.62 6.91 -10.96
CA ASN A 86 1.80 5.72 -11.19
C ASN A 86 0.28 5.92 -11.08
N SER A 87 -0.16 7.13 -10.70
CA SER A 87 -1.58 7.46 -10.47
C SER A 87 -2.48 7.25 -11.69
N GLY A 88 -3.80 7.24 -11.46
CA GLY A 88 -4.80 7.15 -12.53
C GLY A 88 -6.11 7.84 -12.16
N ILE A 89 -6.79 8.36 -13.19
CA ILE A 89 -8.12 8.96 -13.07
C ILE A 89 -9.20 7.90 -13.32
N PHE A 90 -10.30 7.93 -12.57
CA PHE A 90 -11.34 6.89 -12.62
C PHE A 90 -12.78 7.35 -12.89
N GLU A 91 -13.05 8.63 -13.15
CA GLU A 91 -14.43 9.10 -13.39
C GLU A 91 -14.93 8.98 -14.85
N GLY A 92 -16.23 8.70 -14.97
CA GLY A 92 -17.17 9.39 -15.87
C GLY A 92 -16.93 9.38 -17.38
N GLU A 93 -17.59 8.45 -18.10
CA GLU A 93 -17.93 8.49 -19.54
C GLU A 93 -17.19 9.52 -20.45
N THR A 94 -15.87 9.44 -20.63
CA THR A 94 -15.22 10.24 -21.71
C THR A 94 -13.95 9.66 -22.35
N ASP A 95 -13.23 8.73 -21.73
CA ASP A 95 -12.10 8.06 -22.40
C ASP A 95 -12.09 6.54 -22.17
N TYR A 96 -12.25 5.79 -23.26
CA TYR A 96 -12.10 4.34 -23.28
C TYR A 96 -10.73 3.90 -22.75
N ARG A 97 -9.68 4.72 -22.94
CA ARG A 97 -8.34 4.46 -22.42
C ARG A 97 -8.29 4.42 -20.91
N SER A 98 -9.11 5.20 -20.21
CA SER A 98 -9.18 5.17 -18.73
C SER A 98 -9.73 3.83 -18.25
N ILE A 99 -10.82 3.35 -18.85
CA ILE A 99 -11.40 2.04 -18.50
C ILE A 99 -10.44 0.91 -18.88
N GLU A 100 -9.79 0.97 -20.03
CA GLU A 100 -8.74 0.01 -20.40
C GLU A 100 -7.55 0.08 -19.42
N LEU A 101 -7.11 1.25 -18.96
CA LEU A 101 -6.02 1.40 -17.97
C LEU A 101 -6.36 0.89 -16.56
N LEU A 102 -7.66 0.77 -16.24
CA LEU A 102 -8.17 0.21 -14.99
C LEU A 102 -8.46 -1.30 -15.08
N LYS A 103 -8.74 -1.81 -16.29
CA LYS A 103 -8.85 -3.26 -16.59
C LYS A 103 -7.54 -3.90 -17.02
N SER A 104 -6.56 -3.10 -17.44
CA SER A 104 -5.25 -3.55 -17.92
C SER A 104 -4.47 -4.19 -16.77
N PRO A 105 -3.99 -5.44 -16.92
CA PRO A 105 -3.13 -6.11 -15.95
C PRO A 105 -1.68 -5.58 -15.98
N THR A 106 -1.46 -4.34 -16.46
CA THR A 106 -0.23 -3.60 -16.18
C THR A 106 -0.10 -3.41 -14.68
N MET A 107 0.65 -4.32 -14.03
CA MET A 107 1.04 -4.23 -12.63
C MET A 107 1.73 -2.87 -12.40
N LYS A 108 0.97 -1.95 -11.82
CA LYS A 108 1.49 -0.76 -11.15
C LYS A 108 1.38 -1.03 -9.67
N GLY A 109 2.45 -0.73 -8.93
CA GLY A 109 2.57 -1.09 -7.52
C GLY A 109 3.84 -1.87 -7.23
N THR A 110 4.50 -1.49 -6.14
CA THR A 110 5.59 -2.27 -5.53
C THR A 110 5.09 -3.69 -5.16
N PRO A 111 5.72 -4.80 -5.61
CA PRO A 111 5.14 -6.16 -5.52
C PRO A 111 4.70 -6.63 -4.12
N MET A 112 5.42 -6.26 -3.07
CA MET A 112 5.03 -6.61 -1.69
C MET A 112 3.73 -5.92 -1.24
N PHE A 113 3.39 -4.78 -1.82
CA PHE A 113 2.31 -3.89 -1.38
C PHE A 113 1.15 -3.77 -2.38
N ILE A 114 1.29 -4.18 -3.64
CA ILE A 114 0.19 -4.19 -4.61
C ILE A 114 -0.99 -5.03 -4.09
N ALA A 115 -2.23 -4.55 -4.24
CA ALA A 115 -3.43 -5.30 -3.84
C ALA A 115 -3.55 -6.63 -4.59
N ARG A 116 -3.98 -7.70 -3.90
CA ARG A 116 -3.99 -9.07 -4.45
C ARG A 116 -4.86 -9.21 -5.71
N ALA A 117 -6.02 -8.55 -5.77
CA ALA A 117 -6.88 -8.58 -6.96
C ALA A 117 -6.24 -7.86 -8.17
N VAL A 118 -5.46 -6.80 -7.91
CA VAL A 118 -4.70 -6.06 -8.94
C VAL A 118 -3.51 -6.88 -9.44
N GLU A 119 -2.80 -7.55 -8.54
CA GLU A 119 -1.72 -8.49 -8.86
C GLU A 119 -2.22 -9.66 -9.72
N ALA A 120 -3.38 -10.22 -9.38
CA ALA A 120 -4.01 -11.31 -10.12
C ALA A 120 -4.70 -10.86 -11.42
N GLY A 121 -4.96 -9.56 -11.61
CA GLY A 121 -5.73 -9.01 -12.73
C GLY A 121 -7.19 -9.50 -12.80
N ARG A 122 -7.77 -9.92 -11.67
CA ARG A 122 -9.11 -10.53 -11.56
C ARG A 122 -9.65 -10.41 -10.14
N LEU A 123 -10.98 -10.49 -9.99
CA LEU A 123 -11.61 -10.65 -8.67
C LEU A 123 -11.16 -11.97 -8.01
N LEU A 124 -10.97 -11.96 -6.69
CA LEU A 124 -10.50 -13.15 -5.98
C LEU A 124 -11.64 -14.09 -5.59
N GLY A 125 -11.52 -15.35 -6.01
CA GLY A 125 -12.50 -16.40 -5.74
C GLY A 125 -12.47 -16.94 -4.31
N GLY A 126 -13.23 -16.32 -3.41
CA GLY A 126 -13.75 -16.95 -2.18
C GLY A 126 -12.91 -16.84 -0.89
N GLY A 127 -13.28 -17.65 0.10
CA GLY A 127 -12.49 -17.96 1.30
C GLY A 127 -12.60 -17.00 2.50
N HIS A 128 -12.86 -15.70 2.30
CA HIS A 128 -12.91 -14.72 3.40
C HIS A 128 -14.34 -14.31 3.75
N LEU A 129 -14.68 -14.39 5.05
CA LEU A 129 -15.97 -13.92 5.57
C LEU A 129 -16.02 -12.39 5.55
N PHE A 130 -17.09 -11.83 5.00
CA PHE A 130 -17.32 -10.40 5.05
C PHE A 130 -17.57 -9.96 6.49
N SER A 131 -16.78 -9.00 6.95
CA SER A 131 -16.96 -8.37 8.26
C SER A 131 -17.82 -7.12 8.13
N PRO A 132 -18.67 -6.81 9.12
CA PRO A 132 -19.41 -5.56 9.15
C PRO A 132 -18.45 -4.37 9.27
N MET A 133 -18.93 -3.19 8.91
CA MET A 133 -18.28 -1.91 9.12
C MET A 133 -17.90 -1.74 10.60
N PRO A 134 -16.62 -1.50 10.94
CA PRO A 134 -16.21 -1.24 12.31
C PRO A 134 -16.96 -0.05 12.94
N GLU A 135 -17.22 -0.14 14.24
CA GLU A 135 -17.72 0.99 15.05
C GLU A 135 -16.57 1.64 15.82
N LEU A 136 -16.72 2.93 16.17
CA LEU A 136 -15.78 3.62 17.07
C LEU A 136 -16.11 3.26 18.53
N SER A 137 -15.18 2.57 19.21
CA SER A 137 -15.38 2.05 20.58
C SER A 137 -15.38 3.17 21.63
N ASN A 138 -14.56 4.19 21.44
CA ASN A 138 -14.46 5.34 22.34
C ASN A 138 -15.51 6.42 21.98
N LYS A 139 -16.52 6.59 22.84
CA LYS A 139 -17.62 7.55 22.64
C LYS A 139 -17.16 8.99 22.40
N ALA A 140 -16.17 9.48 23.15
CA ALA A 140 -15.69 10.85 23.02
C ALA A 140 -14.95 11.09 21.69
N ILE A 141 -14.28 10.05 21.16
CA ILE A 141 -13.71 10.10 19.80
C ILE A 141 -14.81 9.98 18.76
N ALA A 142 -15.82 9.12 18.95
CA ALA A 142 -16.96 9.01 18.04
C ALA A 142 -17.75 10.34 17.91
N GLU A 143 -17.97 11.04 19.03
CA GLU A 143 -18.59 12.37 19.05
C GLU A 143 -17.74 13.41 18.31
N ARG A 144 -16.43 13.47 18.55
CA ARG A 144 -15.52 14.38 17.83
C ARG A 144 -15.41 14.04 16.35
N TYR A 145 -15.38 12.75 15.99
CA TYR A 145 -15.37 12.27 14.62
C TYR A 145 -16.61 12.75 13.87
N VAL A 146 -17.81 12.49 14.41
CA VAL A 146 -19.07 13.00 13.83
C VAL A 146 -19.08 14.53 13.78
N GLY A 147 -18.55 15.22 14.80
CA GLY A 147 -18.41 16.67 14.83
C GLY A 147 -17.51 17.25 13.74
N CYS A 148 -16.39 16.59 13.44
CA CYS A 148 -15.43 17.00 12.42
C CYS A 148 -15.95 16.85 10.98
N TYR A 149 -16.94 15.97 10.77
CA TYR A 149 -17.45 15.60 9.45
C TYR A 149 -18.96 15.81 9.29
N GLN A 150 -19.57 16.74 10.04
CA GLN A 150 -21.00 17.00 9.96
C GLN A 150 -21.43 17.37 8.53
N GLY A 151 -22.29 16.54 7.94
CA GLY A 151 -22.80 16.71 6.57
C GLY A 151 -22.04 15.95 5.48
N GLU A 152 -20.91 15.30 5.79
CA GLU A 152 -20.19 14.51 4.78
C GLU A 152 -20.83 13.12 4.60
N ALA A 153 -21.52 12.93 3.47
CA ALA A 153 -22.23 11.68 3.15
C ALA A 153 -21.31 10.44 3.14
N MET A 154 -20.03 10.61 2.77
CA MET A 154 -19.01 9.56 2.83
C MET A 154 -18.68 9.08 4.27
N ARG A 155 -19.26 9.67 5.31
CA ARG A 155 -19.07 9.24 6.71
C ARG A 155 -20.27 8.53 7.31
N THR A 156 -21.38 8.42 6.59
CA THR A 156 -22.63 7.88 7.14
C THR A 156 -22.71 6.35 7.16
N PHE A 157 -21.59 5.64 6.89
CA PHE A 157 -21.54 4.18 6.88
C PHE A 157 -22.01 3.56 8.19
N ARG A 158 -23.16 2.89 8.11
CA ARG A 158 -23.76 2.01 9.12
C ARG A 158 -24.35 0.81 8.39
N ASP A 159 -24.06 -0.39 8.89
CA ASP A 159 -24.65 -1.62 8.36
C ASP A 159 -26.00 -1.90 9.02
N GLU A 160 -26.98 -2.31 8.20
CA GLU A 160 -28.21 -2.94 8.67
C GLU A 160 -27.98 -4.43 8.95
N GLU A 161 -28.95 -5.10 9.58
CA GLU A 161 -28.85 -6.51 9.93
C GLU A 161 -28.53 -7.42 8.72
N GLY A 162 -27.37 -8.08 8.79
CA GLY A 162 -26.85 -8.96 7.74
C GLY A 162 -26.37 -8.24 6.46
N LYS A 163 -26.20 -6.91 6.50
CA LYS A 163 -25.37 -6.18 5.53
C LYS A 163 -23.92 -6.10 6.03
N CYS A 164 -23.02 -5.85 5.10
CA CYS A 164 -21.62 -5.56 5.34
C CYS A 164 -21.18 -4.49 4.33
N HIS A 165 -20.68 -3.35 4.84
CA HIS A 165 -20.30 -2.18 4.03
C HIS A 165 -21.43 -1.70 3.09
N GLY A 166 -22.69 -1.78 3.55
CA GLY A 166 -23.90 -1.41 2.81
C GLY A 166 -24.44 -2.46 1.83
N GLY A 167 -23.66 -3.49 1.50
CA GLY A 167 -24.05 -4.58 0.60
C GLY A 167 -24.41 -5.88 1.32
N ARG A 168 -24.90 -6.88 0.58
CA ARG A 168 -25.04 -8.27 1.03
C ARG A 168 -24.23 -9.22 0.14
N PRO A 169 -23.66 -10.32 0.69
CA PRO A 169 -23.04 -11.38 -0.11
C PRO A 169 -23.98 -11.92 -1.20
N ASN A 170 -23.62 -11.78 -2.48
CA ASN A 170 -24.37 -12.42 -3.57
C ASN A 170 -23.82 -13.85 -3.80
N GLU A 171 -24.51 -14.86 -3.27
CA GLU A 171 -24.11 -16.27 -3.38
C GLU A 171 -23.98 -16.75 -4.83
N SER A 172 -24.79 -16.21 -5.75
CA SER A 172 -24.74 -16.57 -7.17
C SER A 172 -23.46 -16.05 -7.83
N ARG A 173 -23.11 -14.77 -7.62
CA ARG A 173 -21.85 -14.18 -8.10
C ARG A 173 -20.64 -14.83 -7.46
N GLN A 174 -20.69 -15.17 -6.17
CA GLN A 174 -19.60 -15.88 -5.50
C GLN A 174 -19.38 -17.28 -6.09
N ARG A 175 -20.47 -18.01 -6.36
CA ARG A 175 -20.40 -19.32 -7.01
C ARG A 175 -19.86 -19.20 -8.43
N GLU A 176 -20.32 -18.23 -9.21
CA GLU A 176 -19.82 -18.00 -10.57
C GLU A 176 -18.34 -17.61 -10.57
N ALA A 177 -17.93 -16.68 -9.71
CA ALA A 177 -16.54 -16.27 -9.53
C ALA A 177 -15.61 -17.41 -9.08
N TYR A 178 -16.13 -18.42 -8.40
CA TYR A 178 -15.38 -19.62 -8.02
C TYR A 178 -15.14 -20.58 -9.20
N PHE A 179 -16.02 -20.58 -10.22
CA PHE A 179 -15.98 -21.52 -11.34
C PHE A 179 -15.58 -20.93 -12.70
N SER A 180 -15.52 -19.61 -12.88
CA SER A 180 -15.05 -18.97 -14.12
C SER A 180 -14.00 -17.87 -13.89
N ASP A 181 -12.82 -18.09 -14.46
CA ASP A 181 -11.74 -17.11 -14.54
C ASP A 181 -12.10 -15.96 -15.50
N GLU A 182 -12.87 -16.26 -16.56
CA GLU A 182 -13.38 -15.27 -17.50
C GLU A 182 -14.35 -14.30 -16.83
N THR A 183 -15.30 -14.78 -16.02
CA THR A 183 -16.20 -13.91 -15.24
C THR A 183 -15.41 -13.06 -14.24
N THR A 184 -14.47 -13.62 -13.48
CA THR A 184 -13.69 -12.84 -12.50
C THR A 184 -12.80 -11.77 -13.15
N LYS A 185 -12.27 -12.03 -14.34
CA LYS A 185 -11.56 -11.03 -15.17
C LYS A 185 -12.50 -9.98 -15.74
N ALA A 186 -13.67 -10.37 -16.26
CA ALA A 186 -14.63 -9.45 -16.87
C ALA A 186 -15.24 -8.45 -15.85
N LEU A 187 -15.46 -8.90 -14.61
CA LEU A 187 -15.95 -8.08 -13.50
C LEU A 187 -14.86 -7.25 -12.82
N PHE A 188 -13.58 -7.55 -13.04
CA PHE A 188 -12.47 -6.85 -12.41
C PHE A 188 -12.19 -5.49 -13.04
N TYR A 189 -11.87 -4.52 -12.19
CA TYR A 189 -11.23 -3.25 -12.52
C TYR A 189 -10.57 -2.71 -11.24
N HIS A 190 -9.51 -1.91 -11.39
CA HIS A 190 -8.84 -1.26 -10.28
C HIS A 190 -9.78 -0.22 -9.63
N GLN A 191 -9.95 -0.28 -8.30
CA GLN A 191 -10.86 0.56 -7.51
C GLN A 191 -10.14 1.18 -6.30
N PRO A 192 -10.63 2.30 -5.73
CA PRO A 192 -9.94 2.99 -4.63
C PRO A 192 -9.70 2.12 -3.38
N ARG A 193 -10.51 1.08 -3.14
CA ARG A 193 -10.25 0.10 -2.06
C ARG A 193 -8.95 -0.70 -2.23
N HIS A 194 -8.38 -0.79 -3.44
CA HIS A 194 -7.11 -1.48 -3.67
C HIS A 194 -5.92 -0.67 -3.15
N ASP A 195 -5.97 0.66 -3.26
CA ASP A 195 -5.00 1.55 -2.58
C ASP A 195 -5.05 1.35 -1.05
N VAL A 196 -6.25 1.11 -0.47
CA VAL A 196 -6.40 0.80 0.96
C VAL A 196 -5.81 -0.57 1.32
N GLU A 197 -5.95 -1.58 0.47
CA GLU A 197 -5.26 -2.87 0.68
C GLU A 197 -3.72 -2.67 0.68
N SER A 198 -3.19 -1.82 -0.21
CA SER A 198 -1.76 -1.45 -0.19
C SER A 198 -1.34 -0.72 1.09
N VAL A 199 -2.18 0.16 1.66
CA VAL A 199 -1.96 0.73 2.99
C VAL A 199 -1.95 -0.36 4.08
N GLY A 200 -2.83 -1.35 4.00
CA GLY A 200 -2.86 -2.47 4.94
C GLY A 200 -1.61 -3.34 4.88
N TRP A 201 -1.06 -3.60 3.69
CA TRP A 201 0.24 -4.25 3.54
C TRP A 201 1.39 -3.42 4.11
N CYS A 202 1.36 -2.08 3.96
CA CYS A 202 2.32 -1.19 4.63
C CYS A 202 2.23 -1.31 6.16
N ILE A 203 1.01 -1.36 6.72
CA ILE A 203 0.77 -1.54 8.16
C ILE A 203 1.33 -2.86 8.69
N ILE A 204 1.04 -3.96 8.00
CA ILE A 204 1.55 -5.28 8.37
C ILE A 204 3.08 -5.31 8.32
N ALA A 205 3.68 -4.83 7.22
CA ALA A 205 5.13 -4.82 7.06
C ALA A 205 5.84 -3.97 8.12
N PHE A 206 5.29 -2.79 8.43
CA PHE A 206 5.83 -1.89 9.45
C PHE A 206 5.77 -2.54 10.84
N CYS A 207 4.61 -3.06 11.25
CA CYS A 207 4.43 -3.68 12.57
C CYS A 207 5.33 -4.92 12.78
N LEU A 208 5.56 -5.72 11.73
CA LEU A 208 6.44 -6.89 11.78
C LEU A 208 7.92 -6.52 12.00
N ARG A 209 8.39 -5.46 11.31
CA ARG A 209 9.80 -5.05 11.32
C ARG A 209 10.17 -3.98 12.35
N SER A 210 9.18 -3.32 12.95
CA SER A 210 9.38 -2.31 13.99
C SER A 210 10.17 -2.88 15.17
N GLN A 211 11.27 -2.22 15.50
CA GLN A 211 12.03 -2.48 16.72
C GLN A 211 11.73 -1.36 17.72
N PRO A 212 11.16 -1.65 18.90
CA PRO A 212 11.05 -0.67 19.98
C PRO A 212 12.43 -0.19 20.45
N GLU A 213 12.51 1.05 20.93
CA GLU A 213 13.72 1.63 21.51
C GLU A 213 14.02 1.01 22.90
N ASP A 214 14.51 -0.25 22.91
CA ASP A 214 14.92 -0.94 24.12
C ASP A 214 16.40 -0.68 24.44
N ARG A 215 16.67 -0.43 25.72
CA ARG A 215 18.03 -0.27 26.28
C ARG A 215 18.73 -1.61 26.53
N GLN A 216 18.03 -2.74 26.39
CA GLN A 216 18.52 -4.07 26.75
C GLN A 216 19.05 -4.90 25.56
N GLY A 217 18.81 -4.45 24.32
CA GLY A 217 19.37 -5.05 23.09
C GLY A 217 18.36 -5.17 21.95
N VAL A 218 18.86 -5.53 20.77
CA VAL A 218 18.02 -5.90 19.62
C VAL A 218 17.51 -7.34 19.84
N GLU A 219 16.21 -7.57 19.70
CA GLU A 219 15.66 -8.92 19.77
C GLU A 219 16.00 -9.70 18.49
N ASP A 220 16.63 -10.87 18.64
CA ASP A 220 16.82 -11.81 17.53
C ASP A 220 15.48 -12.16 16.88
N SER A 221 15.48 -12.16 15.55
CA SER A 221 14.25 -12.22 14.79
C SER A 221 13.64 -13.62 14.80
N THR A 222 12.39 -13.73 15.28
CA THR A 222 11.73 -15.03 15.50
C THR A 222 11.51 -15.80 14.20
N GLU A 223 11.50 -17.13 14.28
CA GLU A 223 11.17 -17.97 13.13
C GLU A 223 9.77 -17.69 12.57
N GLU A 224 8.83 -17.27 13.43
CA GLU A 224 7.50 -16.86 12.98
C GLU A 224 7.54 -15.52 12.22
N LEU A 225 8.36 -14.54 12.64
CA LEU A 225 8.59 -13.32 11.85
C LEU A 225 9.14 -13.66 10.45
N LYS A 226 10.18 -14.49 10.37
CA LYS A 226 10.79 -14.92 9.10
C LYS A 226 9.75 -15.62 8.21
N ARG A 227 8.95 -16.53 8.77
CA ARG A 227 7.88 -17.23 8.06
C ARG A 227 6.82 -16.28 7.51
N VAL A 228 6.32 -15.37 8.34
CA VAL A 228 5.29 -14.39 7.95
C VAL A 228 5.83 -13.39 6.93
N TRP A 229 7.10 -12.99 7.04
CA TRP A 229 7.74 -12.12 6.05
C TRP A 229 7.92 -12.81 4.69
N LEU A 230 8.28 -14.10 4.68
CA LEU A 230 8.36 -14.89 3.45
C LEU A 230 6.99 -15.00 2.76
N LEU A 231 5.92 -15.25 3.53
CA LEU A 231 4.54 -15.25 3.01
C LEU A 231 4.16 -13.87 2.43
N LEU A 232 4.44 -12.79 3.17
CA LEU A 232 4.16 -11.41 2.74
C LEU A 232 4.92 -11.00 1.46
N SER A 233 6.12 -11.56 1.27
CA SER A 233 6.98 -11.30 0.11
C SER A 233 6.69 -12.20 -1.10
N GLY A 234 5.76 -13.15 -0.97
CA GLY A 234 5.55 -14.23 -1.94
C GLY A 234 4.10 -14.39 -2.39
N PRO A 235 3.82 -15.36 -3.28
CA PRO A 235 2.48 -15.57 -3.85
C PRO A 235 1.43 -16.04 -2.83
N GLU A 236 1.87 -16.55 -1.67
CA GLU A 236 1.00 -17.05 -0.59
C GLU A 236 0.61 -15.98 0.45
N ARG A 237 0.77 -14.69 0.12
CA ARG A 237 0.47 -13.55 1.01
C ARG A 237 -0.95 -13.57 1.59
N GLU A 238 -1.91 -14.20 0.92
CA GLU A 238 -3.26 -14.43 1.44
C GLU A 238 -3.32 -15.24 2.75
N ILE A 239 -2.31 -16.06 3.05
CA ILE A 239 -2.22 -16.81 4.31
C ILE A 239 -2.07 -15.86 5.51
N VAL A 240 -1.38 -14.72 5.32
CA VAL A 240 -1.20 -13.69 6.36
C VAL A 240 -2.55 -13.14 6.84
N LEU A 241 -3.55 -13.06 5.95
CA LEU A 241 -4.90 -12.57 6.26
C LEU A 241 -5.73 -13.53 7.12
N ARG A 242 -5.25 -14.77 7.30
CA ARG A 242 -5.90 -15.82 8.10
C ARG A 242 -5.18 -16.05 9.43
N MET A 243 -4.12 -15.30 9.73
CA MET A 243 -3.38 -15.39 10.98
C MET A 243 -4.29 -15.07 12.17
N THR A 244 -4.27 -15.96 13.16
CA THR A 244 -4.94 -15.79 14.44
C THR A 244 -4.22 -14.75 15.30
N ARG A 245 -4.87 -14.34 16.41
CA ARG A 245 -4.22 -13.51 17.43
C ARG A 245 -2.90 -14.13 17.91
N GLN A 246 -2.84 -15.44 18.17
CA GLN A 246 -1.63 -16.10 18.64
C GLN A 246 -0.52 -16.12 17.57
N ASP A 247 -0.86 -16.12 16.29
CA ASP A 247 0.15 -16.06 15.21
C ASP A 247 0.78 -14.67 15.16
N TRP A 248 -0.04 -13.61 15.25
CA TRP A 248 0.46 -12.24 15.36
C TRP A 248 1.29 -12.00 16.62
N GLU A 249 0.85 -12.51 17.79
CA GLU A 249 1.63 -12.41 19.03
C GLU A 249 2.98 -13.14 18.97
N ARG A 250 3.15 -14.14 18.08
CA ARG A 250 4.43 -14.84 17.86
C ARG A 250 5.33 -14.17 16.82
N ALA A 251 4.75 -13.47 15.85
CA ALA A 251 5.49 -12.76 14.80
C ALA A 251 5.95 -11.35 15.22
N LEU A 252 5.14 -10.63 16.00
CA LEU A 252 5.44 -9.28 16.48
C LEU A 252 6.51 -9.29 17.59
N HIS A 253 7.20 -8.15 17.77
CA HIS A 253 8.06 -7.91 18.94
C HIS A 253 7.23 -8.02 20.23
N PRO A 254 7.77 -8.53 21.36
CA PRO A 254 7.04 -8.66 22.62
C PRO A 254 6.29 -7.40 23.05
N SER A 255 6.94 -6.23 22.99
CA SER A 255 6.33 -4.93 23.33
C SER A 255 5.23 -4.46 22.37
N LEU A 256 5.08 -5.08 21.19
CA LEU A 256 4.09 -4.76 20.16
C LEU A 256 2.93 -5.77 20.10
N LYS A 257 2.95 -6.84 20.91
CA LYS A 257 1.90 -7.88 20.96
C LYS A 257 0.48 -7.35 21.13
N PHE A 258 0.30 -6.17 21.74
CA PHE A 258 -1.00 -5.52 21.89
C PHE A 258 -1.68 -5.20 20.54
N LEU A 259 -0.91 -4.99 19.47
CA LEU A 259 -1.42 -4.74 18.12
C LEU A 259 -2.03 -5.99 17.46
N SER A 260 -1.85 -7.19 18.02
CA SER A 260 -2.32 -8.46 17.43
C SER A 260 -3.82 -8.47 17.12
N VAL A 261 -4.66 -7.97 18.03
CA VAL A 261 -6.12 -7.89 17.84
C VAL A 261 -6.50 -6.87 16.76
N PHE A 262 -5.76 -5.76 16.66
CA PHE A 262 -5.94 -4.77 15.59
C PHE A 262 -5.55 -5.36 14.23
N LEU A 263 -4.43 -6.08 14.12
CA LEU A 263 -4.02 -6.72 12.86
C LEU A 263 -5.00 -7.81 12.41
N VAL A 264 -5.57 -8.60 13.33
CA VAL A 264 -6.67 -9.53 13.01
C VAL A 264 -7.87 -8.77 12.45
N LYS A 265 -8.35 -7.71 13.14
CA LYS A 265 -9.48 -6.90 12.67
C LYS A 265 -9.20 -6.23 11.31
N LEU A 266 -7.97 -5.77 11.07
CA LEU A 266 -7.55 -5.17 9.80
C LEU A 266 -7.54 -6.22 8.67
N CYS A 267 -6.99 -7.40 8.91
CA CYS A 267 -7.02 -8.52 7.96
C CYS A 267 -8.45 -8.99 7.65
N MET A 268 -9.36 -8.95 8.63
CA MET A 268 -10.78 -9.27 8.46
C MET A 268 -11.53 -8.28 7.55
N GLN A 269 -11.05 -7.02 7.45
CA GLN A 269 -11.56 -6.03 6.49
C GLN A 269 -10.80 -6.08 5.15
N MET A 270 -9.51 -6.47 5.15
CA MET A 270 -8.70 -6.53 3.93
C MET A 270 -8.91 -7.82 3.12
N GLY A 271 -9.35 -8.90 3.77
CA GLY A 271 -9.53 -10.22 3.18
C GLY A 271 -10.60 -10.34 2.09
N PRO A 272 -11.85 -9.87 2.31
CA PRO A 272 -12.98 -10.11 1.42
C PRO A 272 -12.87 -9.40 0.06
N GLU A 273 -13.39 -10.05 -0.98
CA GLU A 273 -13.56 -9.44 -2.30
C GLU A 273 -14.89 -8.66 -2.37
N TYR A 274 -14.84 -7.36 -2.10
CA TYR A 274 -16.01 -6.49 -2.04
C TYR A 274 -16.75 -6.32 -3.38
N GLY A 275 -16.12 -6.68 -4.51
CA GLY A 275 -16.82 -6.78 -5.80
C GLY A 275 -17.93 -7.84 -5.85
N LEU A 276 -17.98 -8.75 -4.86
CA LEU A 276 -18.99 -9.83 -4.76
C LEU A 276 -20.19 -9.48 -3.85
N LEU A 277 -20.31 -8.22 -3.43
CA LEU A 277 -21.46 -7.70 -2.68
C LEU A 277 -22.51 -7.07 -3.60
N GLU A 278 -23.77 -7.10 -3.14
CA GLU A 278 -24.90 -6.46 -3.82
C GLU A 278 -25.79 -5.67 -2.83
N PRO A 279 -26.01 -4.35 -3.06
CA PRO A 279 -25.28 -3.51 -4.02
C PRO A 279 -23.77 -3.48 -3.71
N PRO A 280 -22.91 -3.12 -4.68
CA PRO A 280 -21.51 -2.83 -4.39
C PRO A 280 -21.39 -1.72 -3.33
N PRO A 281 -20.39 -1.77 -2.42
CA PRO A 281 -20.12 -0.69 -1.48
C PRO A 281 -19.76 0.61 -2.20
N ALA A 282 -20.00 1.74 -1.53
CA ALA A 282 -19.46 3.03 -1.97
C ALA A 282 -17.92 3.01 -1.94
N GLU A 283 -17.27 3.74 -2.85
CA GLU A 283 -15.84 3.60 -3.18
C GLU A 283 -14.89 3.78 -1.98
N ASP A 284 -15.28 4.61 -1.01
CA ASP A 284 -14.49 4.92 0.17
C ASP A 284 -14.78 4.02 1.39
N HIS A 285 -15.63 3.00 1.26
CA HIS A 285 -16.04 2.12 2.37
C HIS A 285 -14.85 1.52 3.15
N LEU A 286 -13.81 1.05 2.45
CA LEU A 286 -12.66 0.43 3.10
C LEU A 286 -11.75 1.47 3.78
N HIS A 287 -11.72 2.70 3.26
CA HIS A 287 -11.04 3.83 3.92
C HIS A 287 -11.69 4.10 5.28
N GLU A 288 -13.02 4.14 5.33
CA GLU A 288 -13.79 4.32 6.57
C GLU A 288 -13.49 3.20 7.58
N ALA A 289 -13.55 1.95 7.14
CA ALA A 289 -13.31 0.81 8.00
C ALA A 289 -11.90 0.81 8.61
N PHE A 290 -10.87 1.06 7.80
CA PHE A 290 -9.49 1.13 8.28
C PHE A 290 -9.28 2.33 9.21
N GLN A 291 -9.81 3.49 8.88
CA GLN A 291 -9.73 4.69 9.71
C GLN A 291 -10.38 4.50 11.09
N ARG A 292 -11.54 3.84 11.17
CA ARG A 292 -12.17 3.50 12.45
C ARG A 292 -11.35 2.50 13.26
N LEU A 293 -10.75 1.49 12.62
CA LEU A 293 -9.83 0.56 13.29
C LEU A 293 -8.57 1.26 13.84
N LEU A 294 -7.99 2.18 13.08
CA LEU A 294 -6.83 2.96 13.50
C LEU A 294 -7.17 3.88 14.69
N LEU A 295 -8.29 4.62 14.62
CA LEU A 295 -8.76 5.46 15.73
C LEU A 295 -9.03 4.65 17.01
N ASN A 296 -9.68 3.48 16.89
CA ASN A 296 -9.88 2.58 18.01
C ASN A 296 -8.55 2.15 18.62
N GLN A 297 -7.60 1.66 17.82
CA GLN A 297 -6.30 1.23 18.32
C GLN A 297 -5.52 2.37 18.98
N ILE A 298 -5.52 3.57 18.40
CA ILE A 298 -4.89 4.76 19.03
C ILE A 298 -5.56 5.10 20.38
N SER A 299 -6.88 4.90 20.50
CA SER A 299 -7.63 5.18 21.73
C SER A 299 -7.50 4.11 22.81
N GLU A 300 -7.19 2.88 22.41
CA GLU A 300 -7.04 1.69 23.27
C GLU A 300 -5.58 1.52 23.75
N MET A 301 -4.62 2.31 23.23
CA MET A 301 -3.23 2.34 23.69
C MET A 301 -3.10 3.03 25.06
N GLU A 302 -2.75 2.27 26.10
CA GLU A 302 -2.42 2.82 27.43
C GLU A 302 -1.16 3.70 27.42
N LYS A 303 -0.17 3.33 26.60
CA LYS A 303 1.11 4.01 26.43
C LYS A 303 1.53 3.95 24.96
N ASP A 304 2.28 4.94 24.54
CA ASP A 304 2.98 4.89 23.26
C ASP A 304 4.25 4.04 23.38
N VAL A 305 4.78 3.61 22.24
CA VAL A 305 6.02 2.84 22.15
C VAL A 305 6.96 3.58 21.21
N ASP A 306 8.07 4.09 21.77
CA ASP A 306 9.17 4.67 21.02
C ASP A 306 9.88 3.59 20.19
N LEU A 307 10.33 3.95 18.99
CA LEU A 307 10.87 3.04 17.98
C LEU A 307 12.31 3.41 17.62
N ASP A 308 13.17 2.40 17.51
CA ASP A 308 14.45 2.54 16.83
C ASP A 308 14.18 2.75 15.33
N THR A 309 14.52 3.95 14.85
CA THR A 309 14.37 4.37 13.44
C THR A 309 15.59 4.02 12.59
N MET A 310 16.64 3.44 13.18
CA MET A 310 17.90 3.07 12.54
C MET A 310 18.03 1.55 12.38
N THR A 311 17.57 0.78 13.37
CA THR A 311 17.60 -0.69 13.36
C THR A 311 16.20 -1.25 13.18
N PHE A 312 16.00 -2.10 12.17
CA PHE A 312 14.78 -2.89 12.01
C PHE A 312 15.03 -4.34 12.40
N ARG A 313 13.98 -5.04 12.84
CA ARG A 313 14.02 -6.50 13.01
C ARG A 313 14.40 -7.14 11.68
N GLU A 314 15.34 -8.08 11.75
CA GLU A 314 15.78 -8.85 10.60
C GLU A 314 14.66 -9.78 10.13
N VAL A 315 14.62 -10.09 8.85
CA VAL A 315 13.54 -10.90 8.27
C VAL A 315 14.06 -12.04 7.40
N ILE A 316 15.32 -11.97 6.99
CA ILE A 316 16.06 -13.04 6.31
C ILE A 316 17.55 -12.92 6.72
N PRO A 317 18.20 -13.99 7.22
CA PRO A 317 19.63 -13.99 7.43
C PRO A 317 20.37 -14.10 6.08
N GLU A 318 20.75 -12.94 5.52
CA GLU A 318 21.89 -12.66 4.63
C GLU A 318 22.10 -13.47 3.32
N LEU A 319 21.33 -14.51 3.02
CA LEU A 319 21.53 -15.38 1.85
C LEU A 319 21.36 -14.65 0.50
N GLN A 320 20.59 -13.55 0.45
CA GLN A 320 20.45 -12.72 -0.75
C GLN A 320 21.66 -11.80 -1.03
N ARG A 321 22.59 -11.59 -0.08
CA ARG A 321 23.84 -10.85 -0.37
C ARG A 321 24.77 -11.63 -1.31
N ALA A 322 24.67 -12.97 -1.33
CA ALA A 322 25.46 -13.83 -2.20
C ALA A 322 25.01 -13.76 -3.68
N GLU A 323 23.73 -13.49 -3.92
CA GLU A 323 23.19 -13.35 -5.29
C GLU A 323 23.39 -11.93 -5.84
N HIS A 324 23.19 -10.88 -5.02
CA HIS A 324 23.44 -9.50 -5.45
C HIS A 324 24.92 -9.25 -5.80
N ARG A 325 25.87 -9.84 -5.04
CA ARG A 325 27.31 -9.78 -5.37
C ARG A 325 27.69 -10.45 -6.70
N LYS A 326 26.79 -11.17 -7.37
CA LYS A 326 27.00 -11.71 -8.73
C LYS A 326 26.45 -10.81 -9.84
N MET A 327 25.68 -9.77 -9.52
CA MET A 327 25.12 -8.85 -10.52
C MET A 327 25.77 -7.45 -10.51
N ASP A 328 26.62 -7.15 -9.54
CA ASP A 328 27.49 -5.96 -9.57
C ASP A 328 28.65 -6.09 -10.57
N VAL A 329 28.34 -5.96 -11.87
CA VAL A 329 29.35 -5.58 -12.88
C VAL A 329 29.39 -4.04 -12.92
N PRO A 330 30.53 -3.38 -12.62
CA PRO A 330 30.57 -1.93 -12.56
C PRO A 330 30.35 -1.28 -13.93
N PHE A 331 29.36 -0.40 -14.04
CA PHE A 331 29.26 0.53 -15.17
C PHE A 331 30.46 1.50 -15.14
N GLY A 332 31.45 1.24 -16.00
CA GLY A 332 32.52 2.19 -16.30
C GLY A 332 32.04 3.30 -17.25
N PRO A 333 32.59 4.53 -17.16
CA PRO A 333 32.13 5.66 -17.96
C PRO A 333 32.56 5.56 -19.43
N SER A 334 31.70 6.01 -20.33
CA SER A 334 32.02 6.12 -21.76
C SER A 334 32.88 7.37 -22.03
N THR A 335 34.13 7.16 -22.43
CA THR A 335 34.95 8.13 -23.17
C THR A 335 35.79 7.38 -24.19
N GLY A 336 35.84 7.87 -25.43
CA GLY A 336 36.49 7.17 -26.54
C GLY A 336 37.91 7.66 -26.88
N GLN A 337 38.41 7.12 -28.00
CA GLN A 337 39.64 7.42 -28.76
C GLN A 337 40.87 6.50 -28.58
N SER A 338 41.15 5.81 -29.69
CA SER A 338 42.46 5.68 -30.37
C SER A 338 43.52 4.68 -29.89
N SER A 339 44.17 4.05 -30.89
CA SER A 339 45.52 3.43 -30.90
C SER A 339 45.76 2.25 -29.92
N ASP A 340 46.34 1.11 -30.31
CA ASP A 340 47.11 0.74 -31.51
C ASP A 340 47.00 -0.77 -31.86
N SER A 341 47.37 -1.11 -33.10
CA SER A 341 47.73 -2.48 -33.56
C SER A 341 49.28 -2.63 -33.54
N PRO A 342 49.94 -3.75 -33.93
CA PRO A 342 49.42 -5.02 -34.50
C PRO A 342 50.12 -6.32 -34.00
N SER A 343 49.60 -7.48 -34.42
CA SER A 343 50.42 -8.55 -35.07
C SER A 343 49.57 -9.72 -35.58
N GLU A 344 49.65 -9.96 -36.89
CA GLU A 344 49.78 -11.25 -37.62
C GLU A 344 49.28 -12.56 -36.93
N SER A 345 48.47 -13.43 -37.54
CA SER A 345 48.28 -13.77 -38.98
C SER A 345 46.96 -14.59 -39.20
N GLU A 346 46.58 -15.20 -40.34
CA GLU A 346 47.18 -15.44 -41.67
C GLU A 346 46.08 -15.61 -42.78
N ARG A 347 46.48 -15.89 -44.03
CA ARG A 347 45.74 -16.59 -45.13
C ARG A 347 44.33 -16.14 -45.58
N ARG A 348 44.31 -15.07 -46.41
CA ARG A 348 43.96 -15.02 -47.86
C ARG A 348 43.21 -16.24 -48.52
N PRO A 349 42.57 -16.07 -49.72
CA PRO A 349 41.69 -14.98 -50.19
C PRO A 349 40.55 -15.45 -51.17
N THR A 350 39.60 -14.58 -51.55
CA THR A 350 38.99 -14.66 -52.91
C THR A 350 38.51 -13.29 -53.41
N LYS A 351 38.82 -12.97 -54.66
CA LYS A 351 38.43 -11.72 -55.35
C LYS A 351 37.04 -11.88 -55.99
N ARG A 352 36.24 -10.80 -56.07
CA ARG A 352 35.96 -10.14 -57.38
C ARG A 352 35.16 -8.83 -57.33
N SER A 353 35.66 -7.88 -58.14
CA SER A 353 34.98 -6.78 -58.86
C SER A 353 34.20 -5.71 -58.10
N ALA A 354 34.59 -4.46 -58.36
CA ALA A 354 33.77 -3.26 -58.13
C ALA A 354 32.86 -2.96 -59.32
N SER A 355 31.85 -2.12 -59.09
CA SER A 355 31.37 -1.16 -60.09
C SER A 355 30.84 0.09 -59.38
N ILE A 356 31.30 1.25 -59.84
CA ILE A 356 30.86 2.59 -59.43
C ILE A 356 29.87 3.10 -60.48
N GLN A 357 28.83 3.82 -60.04
CA GLN A 357 28.09 4.87 -60.76
C GLN A 357 27.13 5.48 -59.72
N ASP A 358 27.43 6.66 -59.16
CA ASP A 358 27.30 8.01 -59.74
C ASP A 358 25.86 8.53 -59.76
N GLU A 359 25.67 9.73 -59.21
CA GLU A 359 24.43 10.51 -59.26
C GLU A 359 24.09 10.93 -60.71
N PRO A 360 22.90 11.51 -60.94
CA PRO A 360 22.89 12.98 -60.89
C PRO A 360 21.68 13.61 -60.20
N THR A 361 21.93 14.78 -59.61
CA THR A 361 20.91 15.76 -59.21
C THR A 361 20.33 16.51 -60.44
N THR A 362 19.10 17.01 -60.27
CA THR A 362 18.51 18.29 -60.77
C THR A 362 17.12 18.17 -61.40
N SER A 363 16.10 18.64 -60.67
CA SER A 363 15.09 19.64 -61.07
C SER A 363 14.00 19.75 -60.00
#